data_AF-A0A2E1VKN1-F1
#
_entry.id   AF-A0A2E1VKN1-F1
#
_cell.length_a   1.000
_cell.length_b   1.000
_cell.length_c   1.000
_cell.angle_alpha   90.00
_cell.angle_beta   90.00
_cell.angle_gamma   90.00
#
_symmetry.space_group_name_H-M   'P 1'
#
loop_
_entity.id
_entity.type
_entity.pdbx_description
1 polymer ?
#
loop_
_entity_poly.entity_id
_entity_poly.type
_entity_poly.pdbx_seq_one_letter_code
_entity_poly.pdbx_strand_id
1 'polypeptide(L)'
;MQTLPPAESRKILDAMGITVVVLRDRSDKTVAIESDLSVSALTPRKPSSDLIKVRAEGSPSSFETVSAEGQTEEGAQENAPAKSSSVSPNFHAPLAVAKPLRFTLVSAVSADTLLACELPEWAGGLLEGRLTGLCSDLLRALSPSAQEVDWQYFHWPIAGVKDHSHEAAIGALDAWLHRRWAETTSTDPVIALAVSQIDLSSIFSDARVLPSLGELAVSSDAKRLAWGVIQERAHG
;
A
#
# COMPACT_ATOMS: atom_id res chain seq x y z
N MET A 1 -0.41 50.53 4.14
CA MET A 1 -1.61 49.70 3.95
C MET A 1 -2.48 49.89 5.18
N GLN A 2 -3.71 50.39 5.00
CA GLN A 2 -4.64 50.66 6.10
C GLN A 2 -5.40 49.37 6.40
N THR A 3 -5.24 48.79 7.59
CA THR A 3 -5.94 47.59 8.00
C THR A 3 -7.33 47.96 8.54
N LEU A 4 -8.34 47.19 8.15
CA LEU A 4 -9.71 47.40 8.64
C LEU A 4 -9.80 47.04 10.13
N PRO A 5 -10.63 47.76 10.92
CA PRO A 5 -10.92 47.38 12.28
C PRO A 5 -11.48 45.95 12.36
N PRO A 6 -11.16 45.17 13.42
CA PRO A 6 -11.60 43.77 13.56
C PRO A 6 -13.12 43.55 13.44
N ALA A 7 -13.92 44.56 13.78
CA ALA A 7 -15.37 44.51 13.68
C ALA A 7 -15.87 44.59 12.22
N GLU A 8 -15.17 45.33 11.37
CA GLU A 8 -15.53 45.48 9.95
C GLU A 8 -15.05 44.28 9.14
N SER A 9 -13.85 43.77 9.43
CA SER A 9 -13.36 42.54 8.81
C SER A 9 -14.26 41.35 9.11
N ARG A 10 -14.77 41.23 10.35
CA ARG A 10 -15.70 40.15 10.72
C ARG A 10 -17.02 40.20 9.95
N LYS A 11 -17.59 41.39 9.75
CA LYS A 11 -18.82 41.55 8.96
C LYS A 11 -18.64 41.12 7.50
N ILE A 12 -17.48 41.40 6.92
CA ILE A 12 -17.16 40.98 5.54
C ILE A 12 -17.01 39.47 5.46
N LEU A 13 -16.32 38.85 6.43
CA LEU A 13 -16.15 37.39 6.51
C LEU A 13 -17.50 36.68 6.70
N ASP A 14 -18.37 37.21 7.56
CA ASP A 14 -19.73 36.70 7.75
C ASP A 14 -20.57 36.84 6.46
N ALA A 15 -20.47 37.97 5.74
CA ALA A 15 -21.17 38.16 4.46
C ALA A 15 -20.70 37.21 3.35
N MET A 16 -19.45 36.73 3.43
CA MET A 16 -18.88 35.72 2.54
C MET A 16 -19.14 34.28 3.02
N GLY A 17 -19.87 34.09 4.12
CA GLY A 17 -20.16 32.77 4.69
C GLY A 17 -18.97 32.08 5.34
N ILE A 18 -17.89 32.81 5.63
CA ILE A 18 -16.67 32.27 6.21
C ILE A 18 -16.81 32.28 7.74
N THR A 19 -16.97 31.10 8.34
CA THR A 19 -17.07 30.97 9.79
C THR A 19 -15.69 31.11 10.43
N VAL A 20 -15.46 32.21 11.16
CA VAL A 20 -14.20 32.45 11.88
C VAL A 20 -14.30 31.89 13.30
N VAL A 21 -13.57 30.82 13.59
CA VAL A 21 -13.45 30.25 14.93
C VAL A 21 -12.25 30.88 15.64
N VAL A 22 -12.49 31.64 16.70
CA VAL A 22 -11.41 32.15 17.56
C VAL A 22 -10.97 31.02 18.48
N LEU A 23 -9.76 30.51 18.26
CA LEU A 23 -9.11 29.61 19.22
C LEU A 23 -8.89 30.38 20.52
N ARG A 24 -9.55 29.95 21.60
CA ARG A 24 -9.24 30.43 22.94
C ARG A 24 -7.85 29.92 23.30
N ASP A 25 -6.91 30.84 23.33
CA ASP A 25 -5.57 30.57 23.84
C ASP A 25 -5.68 30.10 25.30
N ARG A 26 -5.05 28.97 25.62
CA ARG A 26 -4.91 28.54 27.01
C ARG A 26 -3.98 29.57 27.66
N SER A 27 -4.53 30.34 28.57
CA SER A 27 -3.75 31.28 29.37
C SER A 27 -2.72 30.51 30.22
N ASP A 28 -1.46 30.49 29.77
CA ASP A 28 -0.31 30.34 30.65
C ASP A 28 -0.23 31.60 31.52
N LYS A 29 -0.92 31.55 32.67
CA LYS A 29 -0.73 32.52 33.74
C LYS A 29 0.56 32.18 34.48
N THR A 30 1.67 32.70 33.98
CA THR A 30 2.87 32.93 34.76
C THR A 30 2.55 34.02 35.79
N VAL A 31 2.30 33.63 37.04
CA VAL A 31 2.30 34.54 38.17
C VAL A 31 3.54 34.22 39.00
N ALA A 32 4.53 35.10 38.90
CA ALA A 32 5.66 35.16 39.80
C ALA A 32 5.19 35.57 41.20
N ILE A 33 5.38 34.71 42.19
CA ILE A 33 5.48 35.09 43.60
C ILE A 33 6.63 34.28 44.19
N GLU A 34 7.71 35.00 44.51
CA GLU A 34 8.80 34.56 45.37
C GLU A 34 8.25 34.20 46.76
N SER A 35 8.66 33.07 47.33
CA SER A 35 8.88 32.90 48.78
C SER A 35 9.63 31.61 49.04
N ASP A 36 10.47 31.69 50.05
CA ASP A 36 11.74 31.00 50.23
C ASP A 36 11.62 29.82 51.22
N LEU A 37 12.67 29.00 51.27
CA LEU A 37 13.03 28.01 52.31
C LEU A 37 12.35 26.62 52.32
N SER A 38 13.11 25.59 51.94
CA SER A 38 13.61 24.58 52.90
C SER A 38 14.22 23.36 52.18
N VAL A 39 15.50 23.11 52.46
CA VAL A 39 16.28 21.94 52.04
C VAL A 39 15.87 20.72 52.86
N SER A 40 15.53 19.60 52.21
CA SER A 40 15.89 18.27 52.73
C SER A 40 15.78 17.16 51.68
N ALA A 41 16.94 16.79 51.15
CA ALA A 41 17.50 15.44 51.12
C ALA A 41 16.72 14.24 50.49
N LEU A 42 17.46 13.55 49.61
CA LEU A 42 17.57 12.09 49.42
C LEU A 42 16.85 11.41 48.22
N THR A 43 17.68 11.25 47.18
CA THR A 43 18.01 10.02 46.42
C THR A 43 17.15 9.53 45.23
N PRO A 44 17.83 9.09 44.15
CA PRO A 44 17.23 8.57 42.92
C PRO A 44 17.02 7.05 43.00
N ARG A 45 16.02 6.50 42.29
CA ARG A 45 15.86 5.04 42.15
C ARG A 45 15.81 4.63 40.68
N LYS A 46 16.78 3.78 40.32
CA LYS A 46 17.03 3.12 39.03
C LYS A 46 16.17 1.83 38.90
N PRO A 47 16.15 1.17 37.71
CA PRO A 47 15.13 0.22 37.27
C PRO A 47 15.33 -1.19 37.83
N SER A 48 14.26 -1.98 37.87
CA SER A 48 14.30 -3.42 38.19
C SER A 48 13.97 -4.25 36.96
N SER A 49 14.98 -4.94 36.44
CA SER A 49 14.87 -6.16 35.62
C SER A 49 14.81 -7.38 36.55
N ASP A 50 14.40 -8.50 35.94
CA ASP A 50 14.54 -9.89 36.35
C ASP A 50 13.45 -10.49 37.25
N LEU A 51 12.67 -11.39 36.64
CA LEU A 51 12.47 -12.75 37.14
C LEU A 51 12.04 -13.67 35.99
N ILE A 52 13.02 -14.39 35.45
CA ILE A 52 12.85 -15.60 34.63
C ILE A 52 12.48 -16.75 35.57
N LYS A 53 11.46 -17.55 35.23
CA LYS A 53 11.33 -18.92 35.76
C LYS A 53 11.13 -19.91 34.62
N VAL A 54 12.20 -20.65 34.38
CA VAL A 54 12.33 -21.85 33.57
C VAL A 54 11.40 -22.95 34.11
N ARG A 55 10.74 -23.68 33.22
CA ARG A 55 10.33 -25.06 33.47
C ARG A 55 10.51 -25.89 32.20
N ALA A 56 11.60 -26.64 32.17
CA ALA A 56 11.82 -27.79 31.30
C ALA A 56 11.80 -29.07 32.17
N GLU A 57 11.93 -30.22 31.51
CA GLU A 57 11.87 -31.63 31.97
C GLU A 57 10.50 -32.29 31.77
N GLY A 58 10.34 -33.38 31.02
CA GLY A 58 11.32 -34.23 30.33
C GLY A 58 10.64 -35.36 29.52
N SER A 59 11.38 -35.80 28.50
CA SER A 59 11.25 -36.90 27.49
C SER A 59 10.99 -38.32 28.09
N PRO A 60 10.98 -39.49 27.36
CA PRO A 60 11.24 -39.73 25.91
C PRO A 60 10.42 -40.87 25.21
N SER A 61 10.68 -41.00 23.89
CA SER A 61 10.85 -42.25 23.09
C SER A 61 9.65 -43.17 22.77
N SER A 62 9.32 -43.35 21.49
CA SER A 62 9.83 -44.51 20.70
C SER A 62 9.36 -44.46 19.24
N PHE A 63 10.25 -44.93 18.38
CA PHE A 63 10.08 -45.26 16.96
C PHE A 63 9.03 -46.36 16.75
N GLU A 64 8.33 -46.31 15.62
CA GLU A 64 8.11 -47.51 14.80
C GLU A 64 7.80 -47.16 13.33
N THR A 65 8.69 -47.63 12.47
CA THR A 65 8.63 -47.66 11.01
C THR A 65 7.95 -48.97 10.61
N VAL A 66 6.96 -48.96 9.70
CA VAL A 66 6.60 -50.16 8.93
C VAL A 66 6.31 -49.74 7.49
N SER A 67 7.25 -50.11 6.60
CA SER A 67 7.02 -50.36 5.17
C SER A 67 6.29 -51.68 4.99
N ALA A 68 5.46 -51.77 3.97
CA ALA A 68 5.25 -53.02 3.22
C ALA A 68 4.91 -52.70 1.75
N GLU A 69 5.85 -53.08 0.87
CA GLU A 69 5.65 -53.51 -0.52
C GLU A 69 4.55 -54.62 -0.55
N GLY A 70 3.83 -54.97 -1.61
CA GLY A 70 3.90 -54.80 -3.05
C GLY A 70 3.06 -55.93 -3.70
N GLN A 71 2.96 -55.90 -5.03
CA GLN A 71 2.59 -56.97 -5.98
C GLN A 71 1.12 -57.13 -6.49
N THR A 72 0.93 -56.58 -7.70
CA THR A 72 0.69 -57.19 -9.04
C THR A 72 -0.32 -58.34 -9.30
N GLU A 73 -0.82 -58.29 -10.54
CA GLU A 73 -1.43 -59.32 -11.43
C GLU A 73 -2.95 -59.52 -11.31
N GLU A 74 -3.70 -59.86 -12.36
CA GLU A 74 -3.66 -59.75 -13.83
C GLU A 74 -5.05 -60.27 -14.25
N GLY A 75 -5.65 -59.75 -15.32
CA GLY A 75 -6.99 -60.19 -15.73
C GLY A 75 -7.38 -59.65 -17.09
N ALA A 76 -6.87 -60.31 -18.12
CA ALA A 76 -7.16 -60.05 -19.52
C ALA A 76 -8.64 -60.22 -19.86
N GLN A 77 -9.19 -59.29 -20.65
CA GLN A 77 -10.04 -59.68 -21.78
C GLN A 77 -9.98 -58.64 -22.90
N GLU A 78 -9.35 -59.11 -23.98
CA GLU A 78 -9.29 -58.56 -25.32
C GLU A 78 -10.69 -58.56 -25.96
N ASN A 79 -11.08 -57.43 -26.56
CA ASN A 79 -11.87 -57.37 -27.81
C ASN A 79 -12.01 -55.90 -28.27
N ALA A 80 -11.21 -55.52 -29.27
CA ALA A 80 -11.53 -54.43 -30.20
C ALA A 80 -12.31 -55.04 -31.40
N PRO A 81 -13.00 -54.29 -32.30
CA PRO A 81 -12.75 -52.87 -32.61
C PRO A 81 -13.99 -51.97 -32.91
N ALA A 82 -13.69 -50.67 -32.98
CA ALA A 82 -14.35 -49.60 -33.75
C ALA A 82 -15.78 -49.18 -33.38
N LYS A 83 -15.89 -47.96 -32.83
CA LYS A 83 -16.44 -46.80 -33.56
C LYS A 83 -16.25 -45.52 -32.75
N SER A 84 -15.55 -44.57 -33.35
CA SER A 84 -15.44 -43.18 -32.98
C SER A 84 -16.82 -42.55 -32.79
N SER A 85 -17.08 -42.02 -31.61
CA SER A 85 -18.08 -40.99 -31.38
C SER A 85 -17.55 -40.09 -30.28
N SER A 86 -16.76 -39.11 -30.70
CA SER A 86 -16.42 -37.92 -29.91
C SER A 86 -17.72 -37.20 -29.52
N VAL A 87 -18.20 -37.45 -28.31
CA VAL A 87 -19.14 -36.52 -27.65
C VAL A 87 -18.30 -35.70 -26.71
N SER A 88 -17.77 -34.60 -27.24
CA SER A 88 -17.25 -33.50 -26.43
C SER A 88 -18.35 -33.10 -25.46
N PRO A 89 -18.12 -33.07 -24.13
CA PRO A 89 -19.04 -32.35 -23.28
C PRO A 89 -18.80 -30.87 -23.59
N ASN A 90 -19.70 -30.29 -24.38
CA ASN A 90 -19.85 -28.83 -24.50
C ASN A 90 -20.26 -28.29 -23.13
N PHE A 91 -19.31 -28.23 -22.20
CA PHE A 91 -19.33 -27.25 -21.13
C PHE A 91 -19.02 -25.92 -21.77
N HIS A 92 -20.03 -25.31 -22.40
CA HIS A 92 -20.09 -23.86 -22.43
C HIS A 92 -20.27 -23.43 -20.97
N ALA A 93 -19.15 -23.33 -20.25
CA ALA A 93 -19.09 -22.43 -19.12
C ALA A 93 -19.62 -21.08 -19.63
N PRO A 94 -20.52 -20.42 -18.89
CA PRO A 94 -20.88 -19.06 -19.23
C PRO A 94 -19.57 -18.30 -19.35
N LEU A 95 -19.30 -17.72 -20.53
CA LEU A 95 -18.30 -16.67 -20.66
C LEU A 95 -18.71 -15.63 -19.63
N ALA A 96 -18.07 -15.67 -18.46
CA ALA A 96 -18.27 -14.71 -17.41
C ALA A 96 -18.02 -13.38 -18.10
N VAL A 97 -19.08 -12.59 -18.27
CA VAL A 97 -18.98 -11.26 -18.84
C VAL A 97 -18.04 -10.51 -17.90
N ALA A 98 -16.77 -10.43 -18.28
CA ALA A 98 -15.74 -9.86 -17.45
C ALA A 98 -16.18 -8.42 -17.14
N LYS A 99 -16.26 -8.09 -15.86
CA LYS A 99 -16.58 -6.73 -15.42
C LYS A 99 -15.63 -5.80 -16.17
N PRO A 100 -16.13 -4.73 -16.82
CA PRO A 100 -15.26 -3.81 -17.52
C PRO A 100 -14.23 -3.25 -16.53
N LEU A 101 -12.95 -3.39 -16.88
CA LEU A 101 -11.83 -2.97 -16.05
C LEU A 101 -11.92 -1.46 -15.83
N ARG A 102 -11.89 -1.04 -14.57
CA ARG A 102 -11.99 0.37 -14.17
C ARG A 102 -11.14 0.60 -12.95
N PHE A 103 -10.18 1.51 -13.07
CA PHE A 103 -9.27 1.83 -12.00
C PHE A 103 -8.72 3.23 -12.19
N THR A 104 -8.22 3.80 -11.10
CA THR A 104 -7.45 5.03 -11.12
C THR A 104 -6.11 4.74 -10.46
N LEU A 105 -5.01 5.08 -11.11
CA LEU A 105 -3.72 5.15 -10.45
C LEU A 105 -3.36 6.59 -10.15
N VAL A 106 -2.61 6.74 -9.08
CA VAL A 106 -1.82 7.93 -8.84
C VAL A 106 -0.34 7.58 -8.95
N SER A 107 0.38 8.36 -9.72
CA SER A 107 1.84 8.32 -9.84
C SER A 107 2.43 9.49 -9.07
N ALA A 108 3.50 9.21 -8.34
CA ALA A 108 4.41 10.19 -7.78
C ALA A 108 5.81 9.94 -8.33
N VAL A 109 6.39 10.97 -8.93
CA VAL A 109 7.75 10.93 -9.49
C VAL A 109 8.62 11.93 -8.74
N SER A 110 9.71 11.44 -8.17
CA SER A 110 10.85 12.24 -7.69
C SER A 110 12.04 12.07 -8.63
N ALA A 111 13.17 12.71 -8.31
CA ALA A 111 14.41 12.56 -9.06
C ALA A 111 14.90 11.09 -9.17
N ASP A 112 14.58 10.26 -8.18
CA ASP A 112 15.13 8.91 -7.98
C ASP A 112 14.09 7.83 -7.71
N THR A 113 12.79 8.15 -7.70
CA THR A 113 11.71 7.20 -7.39
C THR A 113 10.49 7.45 -8.26
N LEU A 114 9.91 6.37 -8.75
CA LEU A 114 8.57 6.29 -9.31
C LEU A 114 7.70 5.42 -8.40
N LEU A 115 6.73 6.02 -7.73
CA LEU A 115 5.67 5.31 -7.02
C LEU A 115 4.40 5.35 -7.87
N ALA A 116 3.76 4.22 -8.11
CA ALA A 116 2.42 4.16 -8.68
C ALA A 116 1.48 3.35 -7.75
N CYS A 117 0.39 3.96 -7.32
CA CYS A 117 -0.59 3.34 -6.43
C CYS A 117 -1.97 3.32 -7.09
N GLU A 118 -2.61 2.16 -7.11
CA GLU A 118 -4.01 2.04 -7.46
C GLU A 118 -4.88 2.60 -6.32
N LEU A 119 -5.79 3.51 -6.67
CA LEU A 119 -6.76 4.06 -5.74
C LEU A 119 -7.95 3.09 -5.59
N PRO A 120 -8.38 2.82 -4.36
CA PRO A 120 -9.58 2.02 -4.12
C PRO A 120 -10.82 2.65 -4.77
N GLU A 121 -11.78 1.81 -5.20
CA GLU A 121 -13.04 2.29 -5.83
C GLU A 121 -13.79 3.32 -4.94
N TRP A 122 -13.72 3.19 -3.61
CA TRP A 122 -14.37 4.11 -2.67
C TRP A 122 -13.71 5.50 -2.59
N ALA A 123 -12.49 5.67 -3.09
CA ALA A 123 -11.76 6.94 -3.06
C ALA A 123 -12.20 7.88 -4.20
N GLY A 124 -13.09 7.45 -5.10
CA GLY A 124 -13.63 8.30 -6.16
C GLY A 124 -12.60 8.83 -7.17
N GLY A 125 -11.41 8.22 -7.22
CA GLY A 125 -10.34 8.63 -8.13
C GLY A 125 -9.47 9.79 -7.62
N LEU A 126 -9.58 10.18 -6.35
CA LEU A 126 -8.79 11.25 -5.76
C LEU A 126 -7.98 10.76 -4.55
N LEU A 127 -6.77 11.30 -4.39
CA LEU A 127 -6.01 11.14 -3.14
C LEU A 127 -6.55 12.09 -2.09
N GLU A 128 -7.35 11.57 -1.15
CA GLU A 128 -7.84 12.35 -0.02
C GLU A 128 -7.43 11.77 1.34
N GLY A 129 -7.12 12.69 2.26
CA GLY A 129 -6.90 12.41 3.68
C GLY A 129 -5.84 11.35 3.95
N ARG A 130 -6.28 10.18 4.41
CA ARG A 130 -5.40 9.09 4.84
C ARG A 130 -4.58 8.50 3.69
N LEU A 131 -5.14 8.45 2.48
CA LEU A 131 -4.46 7.88 1.31
C LEU A 131 -3.26 8.74 0.91
N THR A 132 -3.44 10.06 0.93
CA THR A 132 -2.35 11.02 0.68
C THR A 132 -1.23 10.86 1.70
N GLY A 133 -1.58 10.69 2.98
CA GLY A 133 -0.62 10.42 4.05
C GLY A 133 0.17 9.14 3.80
N LEU A 134 -0.52 8.03 3.48
CA LEU A 134 0.12 6.75 3.17
C LEU A 134 1.06 6.83 1.97
N CYS A 135 0.62 7.42 0.85
CA CYS A 135 1.49 7.57 -0.33
C CYS A 135 2.69 8.46 -0.03
N SER A 136 2.52 9.52 0.77
CA SER A 136 3.63 10.40 1.19
C SER A 136 4.62 9.67 2.10
N ASP A 137 4.13 8.84 3.02
CA ASP A 137 4.98 8.04 3.91
C ASP A 137 5.74 6.95 3.13
N LEU A 138 5.09 6.30 2.16
CA LEU A 138 5.73 5.36 1.25
C LEU A 138 6.83 6.04 0.43
N LEU A 139 6.55 7.20 -0.16
CA LEU A 139 7.57 7.97 -0.89
C LEU A 139 8.74 8.34 -0.01
N ARG A 140 8.49 8.82 1.21
CA ARG A 140 9.57 9.18 2.15
C ARG A 140 10.40 7.96 2.55
N ALA A 141 9.77 6.80 2.65
CA ALA A 141 10.47 5.54 2.94
C ALA A 141 11.30 5.05 1.75
N LEU A 142 10.83 5.26 0.51
CA LEU A 142 11.50 4.86 -0.72
C LEU A 142 12.62 5.84 -1.13
N SER A 143 12.38 7.14 -0.97
CA SER A 143 13.32 8.23 -1.23
C SER A 143 13.29 9.25 -0.08
N PRO A 144 14.17 9.07 0.93
CA PRO A 144 14.30 10.01 2.03
C PRO A 144 14.73 11.42 1.59
N SER A 145 15.35 11.53 0.40
CA SER A 145 15.85 12.77 -0.18
C SER A 145 14.86 13.48 -1.12
N ALA A 146 13.67 12.92 -1.36
CA ALA A 146 12.68 13.53 -2.24
C ALA A 146 12.20 14.89 -1.67
N GLN A 147 12.58 15.99 -2.32
CA GLN A 147 12.13 17.35 -2.00
C GLN A 147 10.99 17.81 -2.92
N GLU A 148 11.05 17.43 -4.19
CA GLU A 148 10.05 17.75 -5.21
C GLU A 148 9.45 16.46 -5.74
N VAL A 149 8.12 16.36 -5.70
CA VAL A 149 7.37 15.20 -6.17
C VAL A 149 6.29 15.69 -7.12
N ASP A 150 6.32 15.23 -8.36
CA ASP A 150 5.26 15.47 -9.32
C ASP A 150 4.19 14.40 -9.21
N TRP A 151 2.94 14.81 -8.95
CA TRP A 151 1.80 13.91 -8.78
C TRP A 151 0.90 13.95 -10.01
N GLN A 152 0.65 12.79 -10.61
CA GLN A 152 -0.23 12.67 -11.77
C GLN A 152 -1.20 11.50 -11.61
N TYR A 153 -2.39 11.67 -12.17
CA TYR A 153 -3.44 10.65 -12.15
C TYR A 153 -3.55 9.99 -13.52
N PHE A 154 -3.78 8.68 -13.49
CA PHE A 154 -4.15 7.91 -14.64
C PHE A 154 -5.51 7.26 -14.39
N HIS A 155 -6.45 7.46 -15.30
CA HIS A 155 -7.79 6.92 -15.20
C HIS A 155 -8.07 5.99 -16.37
N TRP A 156 -8.59 4.81 -16.08
CA TRP A 156 -9.09 3.88 -17.07
C TRP A 156 -10.58 3.59 -16.84
N PRO A 157 -11.42 3.62 -17.89
CA PRO A 157 -11.11 3.90 -19.30
C PRO A 157 -10.80 5.37 -19.60
N ILE A 158 -10.01 5.60 -20.65
CA ILE A 158 -9.69 6.95 -21.14
C ILE A 158 -10.85 7.47 -21.99
N ALA A 159 -11.33 8.68 -21.68
CA ALA A 159 -12.40 9.31 -22.44
C ALA A 159 -12.01 9.47 -23.92
N GLY A 160 -12.86 8.98 -24.82
CA GLY A 160 -12.66 9.07 -26.28
C GLY A 160 -11.95 7.86 -26.90
N VAL A 161 -11.40 6.95 -26.09
CA VAL A 161 -10.94 5.64 -26.57
C VAL A 161 -12.16 4.74 -26.76
N LYS A 162 -12.21 3.98 -27.86
CA LYS A 162 -13.32 3.05 -28.14
C LYS A 162 -13.05 1.65 -27.60
N ASP A 163 -11.77 1.27 -27.58
CA ASP A 163 -11.33 -0.02 -27.07
C ASP A 163 -11.10 0.07 -25.55
N HIS A 164 -11.95 -0.63 -24.81
CA HIS A 164 -11.85 -0.76 -23.35
C HIS A 164 -11.42 -2.18 -22.93
N SER A 165 -10.78 -2.92 -23.85
CA SER A 165 -10.23 -4.24 -23.56
C SER A 165 -9.17 -4.18 -22.47
N HIS A 166 -8.94 -5.33 -21.83
CA HIS A 166 -7.88 -5.48 -20.83
C HIS A 166 -6.50 -5.23 -21.43
N GLU A 167 -6.26 -5.69 -22.66
CA GLU A 167 -5.00 -5.47 -23.38
C GLU A 167 -4.77 -3.99 -23.68
N ALA A 168 -5.80 -3.25 -24.11
CA ALA A 168 -5.70 -1.81 -24.30
C ALA A 168 -5.40 -1.06 -23.00
N ALA A 169 -5.97 -1.52 -21.88
CA ALA A 169 -5.69 -0.95 -20.56
C ALA A 169 -4.22 -1.14 -20.16
N ILE A 170 -3.68 -2.35 -20.33
CA ILE A 170 -2.28 -2.66 -20.07
C ILE A 170 -1.38 -1.82 -20.98
N GLY A 171 -1.62 -1.79 -22.29
CA GLY A 171 -0.79 -1.03 -23.22
C GLY A 171 -0.83 0.48 -22.96
N ALA A 172 -1.99 1.02 -22.59
CA ALA A 172 -2.11 2.44 -22.21
C ALA A 172 -1.38 2.75 -20.90
N LEU A 173 -1.52 1.88 -19.90
CA LEU A 173 -0.84 2.03 -18.61
C LEU A 173 0.67 1.89 -18.75
N ASP A 174 1.13 0.92 -19.55
CA ASP A 174 2.52 0.69 -19.90
C ASP A 174 3.17 1.95 -20.51
N ALA A 175 2.56 2.49 -21.56
CA ALA A 175 3.04 3.71 -22.20
C ALA A 175 3.07 4.91 -21.24
N TRP A 176 2.07 5.03 -20.37
CA TRP A 176 2.02 6.10 -19.38
C TRP A 176 3.09 5.94 -18.31
N LEU A 177 3.28 4.74 -17.75
CA LEU A 177 4.31 4.50 -16.73
C LEU A 177 5.72 4.66 -17.29
N HIS A 178 6.00 4.22 -18.52
CA HIS A 178 7.28 4.45 -19.18
C HIS A 178 7.57 5.95 -19.36
N ARG A 179 6.55 6.74 -19.71
CA ARG A 179 6.69 8.19 -19.77
C ARG A 179 7.02 8.79 -18.40
N ARG A 180 6.31 8.36 -17.36
CA ARG A 180 6.56 8.82 -15.98
C ARG A 180 7.93 8.41 -15.46
N TRP A 181 8.40 7.23 -15.83
CA TRP A 181 9.74 6.76 -15.50
C TRP A 181 10.83 7.60 -16.18
N ALA A 182 10.64 7.97 -17.45
CA ALA A 182 11.57 8.83 -18.18
C ALA A 182 11.71 10.25 -17.59
N GLU A 183 10.81 10.68 -16.70
CA GLU A 183 10.90 11.95 -15.99
C GLU A 183 11.82 11.89 -14.76
N THR A 184 12.24 10.68 -14.34
CA THR A 184 13.27 10.51 -13.32
C THR A 184 14.65 10.89 -13.87
N THR A 185 15.51 11.45 -13.02
CA THR A 185 16.86 11.90 -13.41
C THR A 185 17.97 10.96 -12.94
N SER A 186 17.64 10.03 -12.05
CA SER A 186 18.57 9.02 -11.54
C SER A 186 18.88 7.96 -12.60
N THR A 187 20.10 7.41 -12.56
CA THR A 187 20.51 6.29 -13.42
C THR A 187 19.89 4.96 -13.01
N ASP A 188 19.47 4.83 -11.75
CA ASP A 188 18.84 3.62 -11.20
C ASP A 188 17.69 4.00 -10.24
N PRO A 189 16.55 4.49 -10.78
CA PRO A 189 15.42 4.93 -9.99
C PRO A 189 14.67 3.76 -9.36
N VAL A 190 14.16 3.96 -8.15
CA VAL A 190 13.32 2.97 -7.47
C VAL A 190 11.92 2.98 -8.07
N ILE A 191 11.48 1.86 -8.61
CA ILE A 191 10.11 1.70 -9.09
C ILE A 191 9.31 0.89 -8.06
N ALA A 192 8.23 1.46 -7.54
CA ALA A 192 7.34 0.81 -6.59
C ALA A 192 5.90 0.88 -7.08
N LEU A 193 5.21 -0.27 -7.08
CA LEU A 193 3.88 -0.45 -7.66
C LEU A 193 2.96 -1.07 -6.61
N ALA A 194 1.86 -0.39 -6.29
CA ALA A 194 0.81 -0.87 -5.40
C ALA A 194 -0.49 -1.05 -6.20
N VAL A 195 -0.54 -2.08 -7.05
CA VAL A 195 -1.61 -2.31 -8.02
C VAL A 195 -2.21 -3.70 -7.81
N SER A 196 -3.53 -3.79 -7.86
CA SER A 196 -4.31 -4.99 -7.53
C SER A 196 -5.04 -5.58 -8.73
N GLN A 197 -5.58 -4.73 -9.61
CA GLN A 197 -6.40 -5.18 -10.74
C GLN A 197 -5.59 -5.62 -11.96
N ILE A 198 -4.32 -5.21 -12.06
CA ILE A 198 -3.45 -5.50 -13.19
C ILE A 198 -2.12 -6.04 -12.68
N ASP A 199 -1.66 -7.12 -13.31
CA ASP A 199 -0.30 -7.61 -13.12
C ASP A 199 0.69 -6.79 -13.96
N LEU A 200 1.49 -5.97 -13.29
CA LEU A 200 2.50 -5.11 -13.90
C LEU A 200 3.90 -5.74 -13.90
N SER A 201 4.04 -6.99 -13.46
CA SER A 201 5.33 -7.70 -13.46
C SER A 201 5.92 -7.85 -14.87
N SER A 202 5.05 -7.88 -15.88
CA SER A 202 5.43 -7.90 -17.29
C SER A 202 6.00 -6.56 -17.80
N ILE A 203 5.66 -5.45 -17.14
CA ILE A 203 6.10 -4.11 -17.52
C ILE A 203 7.41 -3.77 -16.80
N PHE A 204 7.44 -3.95 -15.48
CA PHE A 204 8.63 -3.73 -14.66
C PHE A 204 8.96 -4.98 -13.86
N SER A 205 9.87 -5.79 -14.38
CA SER A 205 10.32 -7.01 -13.70
C SER A 205 11.08 -6.71 -12.40
N ASP A 206 11.77 -5.56 -12.36
CA ASP A 206 12.54 -5.11 -11.19
C ASP A 206 11.73 -4.20 -10.25
N ALA A 207 10.44 -3.98 -10.53
CA ALA A 207 9.61 -3.14 -9.67
C ALA A 207 9.28 -3.82 -8.35
N ARG A 208 9.23 -3.01 -7.30
CA ARG A 208 8.78 -3.44 -5.98
C ARG A 208 7.26 -3.51 -5.95
N VAL A 209 6.74 -4.72 -5.85
CA VAL A 209 5.30 -4.95 -5.70
C VAL A 209 4.94 -4.73 -4.24
N LEU A 210 4.17 -3.68 -3.98
CA LEU A 210 3.61 -3.34 -2.69
C LEU A 210 2.16 -3.82 -2.59
N PRO A 211 1.64 -4.10 -1.39
CA PRO A 211 0.22 -4.35 -1.17
C PRO A 211 -0.63 -3.17 -1.66
N SER A 212 -1.87 -3.44 -2.02
CA SER A 212 -2.78 -2.41 -2.54
C SER A 212 -3.01 -1.31 -1.50
N LEU A 213 -3.29 -0.09 -1.96
CA LEU A 213 -3.48 1.04 -1.06
C LEU A 213 -4.69 0.83 -0.13
N GLY A 214 -5.71 0.10 -0.59
CA GLY A 214 -6.85 -0.31 0.23
C GLY A 214 -6.46 -1.22 1.39
N GLU A 215 -5.58 -2.19 1.15
CA GLU A 215 -5.05 -3.08 2.19
C GLU A 215 -4.13 -2.33 3.15
N LEU A 216 -3.25 -1.47 2.64
CA LEU A 216 -2.37 -0.64 3.46
C LEU A 216 -3.14 0.32 4.37
N ALA A 217 -4.34 0.75 3.98
CA ALA A 217 -5.17 1.60 4.82
C ALA A 217 -5.73 0.88 6.05
N VAL A 218 -5.95 -0.44 5.97
CA VAL A 218 -6.73 -1.19 6.98
C VAL A 218 -5.91 -2.26 7.71
N SER A 219 -4.93 -2.89 7.06
CA SER A 219 -4.18 -4.03 7.57
C SER A 219 -2.80 -3.65 8.10
N SER A 220 -2.48 -4.05 9.33
CA SER A 220 -1.13 -3.93 9.89
C SER A 220 -0.13 -4.85 9.22
N ASP A 221 -0.57 -6.03 8.78
CA ASP A 221 0.30 -7.03 8.18
C ASP A 221 0.72 -6.59 6.78
N ALA A 222 -0.20 -5.99 6.01
CA ALA A 222 0.14 -5.37 4.73
C ALA A 222 1.20 -4.27 4.88
N LYS A 223 1.10 -3.42 5.93
CA LYS A 223 2.13 -2.41 6.22
C LYS A 223 3.48 -3.03 6.55
N ARG A 224 3.51 -4.12 7.31
CA ARG A 224 4.75 -4.85 7.64
C ARG A 224 5.39 -5.46 6.40
N LEU A 225 4.58 -6.04 5.51
CA LEU A 225 5.06 -6.58 4.23
C LEU A 225 5.64 -5.47 3.35
N ALA A 226 4.92 -4.36 3.18
CA ALA A 226 5.41 -3.20 2.45
C ALA A 226 6.74 -2.68 3.03
N TRP A 227 6.84 -2.59 4.36
CA TRP A 227 8.07 -2.17 5.02
C TRP A 227 9.23 -3.13 4.78
N GLY A 228 8.99 -4.45 4.80
CA GLY A 228 9.99 -5.46 4.46
C GLY A 228 10.56 -5.26 3.05
N VAL A 229 9.66 -5.13 2.06
CA VAL A 229 10.03 -4.87 0.65
C VAL A 229 10.82 -3.57 0.48
N ILE A 230 10.50 -2.54 1.27
CA ILE A 230 11.24 -1.27 1.23
C ILE A 230 12.64 -1.44 1.83
N GLN A 231 12.78 -2.18 2.93
CA GLN A 231 14.05 -2.34 3.64
C GLN A 231 15.08 -3.25 2.97
N GLU A 232 14.66 -4.23 2.16
CA GLU A 232 15.57 -5.18 1.52
C GLU A 232 16.67 -4.53 0.65
N ARG A 233 16.42 -3.34 0.07
CA ARG A 233 17.44 -2.56 -0.67
C ARG A 233 18.24 -1.58 0.20
N ALA A 234 17.78 -1.23 1.41
CA ALA A 234 18.57 -0.37 2.29
C ALA A 234 19.83 -1.07 2.82
N HIS A 235 19.91 -2.40 2.70
CA HIS A 235 20.98 -3.24 3.23
C HIS A 235 21.77 -4.01 2.14
N GLY A 236 21.45 -3.81 0.86
CA GLY A 236 22.17 -4.39 -0.28
C GLY A 236 22.97 -3.32 -1.01
#